data_AF-A0A925KFG4-F1
#
_entry.id   AF-A0A925KFG4-F1
#
_cell.length_a   1.000
_cell.length_b   1.000
_cell.length_c   1.000
_cell.angle_alpha   90.00
_cell.angle_beta   90.00
_cell.angle_gamma   90.00
#
_symmetry.space_group_name_H-M   'P 1'
#
loop_
_entity.id
_entity.type
_entity.pdbx_description
1 polymer ?
#
loop_
_entity_poly.entity_id
_entity_poly.type
_entity_poly.pdbx_seq_one_letter_code
_entity_poly.pdbx_strand_id
1 'polypeptide(L)'
;MTAPKTSFDTKRDYDDQNAETGSFGGNALINGRASVTASDNQITPGAGNDVIVLGTTVGSDALTSSNDTVAYGAAFGDDTIVNFTVGSQAVGGDVLSFSTLLGGPGALSTAFNVNRSVNVAVEAAATNGTAALVAGLFTDSATVQSHVYVAYSSTTNIGKVYLVSDTAGVAAGSVTAVLAGTIDLADTLWGTLTAENFG
;
A
#
# COMPACT_ATOMS: atom_id res chain seq x y z
N MET A 1 21.59 17.53 -24.50
CA MET A 1 20.42 16.62 -24.38
C MET A 1 20.96 15.23 -24.13
N THR A 2 20.91 14.77 -22.89
CA THR A 2 21.24 13.37 -22.55
C THR A 2 20.05 12.51 -22.93
N ALA A 3 20.28 11.37 -23.57
CA ALA A 3 19.20 10.48 -24.01
C ALA A 3 18.35 10.03 -22.81
N PRO A 4 17.02 9.92 -22.94
CA PRO A 4 16.18 9.36 -21.88
C PRO A 4 16.64 7.93 -21.58
N LYS A 5 16.85 7.59 -20.31
CA LYS A 5 17.09 6.21 -19.90
C LYS A 5 15.76 5.45 -20.00
N THR A 6 15.72 4.44 -20.87
CA THR A 6 14.50 3.67 -21.22
C THR A 6 14.47 2.25 -20.64
N SER A 7 15.44 1.90 -19.80
CA SER A 7 15.52 0.57 -19.20
C SER A 7 14.83 0.59 -17.83
N PHE A 8 13.59 0.12 -17.83
CA PHE A 8 12.87 -0.31 -16.63
C PHE A 8 13.17 -1.79 -16.36
N ASP A 9 13.16 -2.20 -15.10
CA ASP A 9 13.29 -3.62 -14.74
C ASP A 9 12.03 -4.41 -15.18
N THR A 10 12.01 -5.71 -14.92
CA THR A 10 10.88 -6.58 -15.29
C THR A 10 9.59 -6.29 -14.53
N LYS A 11 9.64 -5.49 -13.44
CA LYS A 11 8.49 -5.01 -12.68
C LYS A 11 8.06 -3.59 -13.06
N ARG A 12 8.79 -2.95 -13.97
CA ARG A 12 8.65 -1.53 -14.36
C ARG A 12 9.20 -0.54 -13.32
N ASP A 13 10.08 -1.00 -12.45
CA ASP A 13 10.85 -0.16 -11.54
C ASP A 13 12.08 0.39 -12.25
N TYR A 14 12.70 1.44 -11.67
CA TYR A 14 14.01 1.87 -12.10
C TYR A 14 15.07 0.85 -11.60
N ASP A 15 15.83 0.28 -12.53
CA ASP A 15 16.88 -0.75 -12.28
C ASP A 15 17.99 -0.26 -11.31
N ASP A 16 18.10 1.06 -11.13
CA ASP A 16 18.79 1.75 -10.04
C ASP A 16 17.85 2.84 -9.53
N GLN A 17 17.61 2.98 -8.22
CA GLN A 17 16.74 3.96 -7.53
C GLN A 17 17.11 5.45 -7.79
N ASN A 18 17.20 5.86 -9.05
CA ASN A 18 17.75 7.13 -9.50
C ASN A 18 16.62 7.98 -10.10
N ALA A 19 16.12 8.94 -9.33
CA ALA A 19 15.37 10.06 -9.90
C ALA A 19 16.35 11.17 -10.34
N GLU A 20 16.02 11.93 -11.38
CA GLU A 20 16.77 13.13 -11.76
C GLU A 20 15.89 14.36 -11.55
N THR A 21 16.39 15.36 -10.79
CA THR A 21 15.73 16.67 -10.70
C THR A 21 15.97 17.37 -12.04
N GLY A 22 15.02 17.28 -12.97
CA GLY A 22 15.16 17.82 -14.32
C GLY A 22 15.22 19.36 -14.39
N SER A 23 16.28 20.01 -13.89
CA SER A 23 16.51 21.42 -14.17
C SER A 23 17.98 21.84 -14.38
N PHE A 24 18.12 22.97 -15.08
CA PHE A 24 19.31 23.48 -15.75
C PHE A 24 20.53 23.65 -14.84
N GLY A 25 21.58 22.86 -15.07
CA GLY A 25 22.86 23.00 -14.36
C GLY A 25 23.68 21.71 -14.25
N GLY A 26 23.07 20.57 -14.57
CA GLY A 26 23.71 19.26 -14.51
C GLY A 26 22.85 18.32 -13.68
N ASN A 27 22.62 17.11 -14.19
CA ASN A 27 21.80 16.11 -13.55
C ASN A 27 22.38 15.82 -12.16
N ALA A 28 21.73 16.30 -11.10
CA ALA A 28 22.02 15.82 -9.76
C ALA A 28 21.42 14.42 -9.66
N LEU A 29 22.27 13.42 -9.46
CA LEU A 29 21.87 12.06 -9.17
C LEU A 29 21.08 12.10 -7.84
N ILE A 30 19.75 12.02 -7.90
CA ILE A 30 18.96 11.81 -6.68
C ILE A 30 19.08 10.33 -6.40
N ASN A 31 20.08 9.98 -5.60
CA ASN A 31 20.02 8.73 -4.87
C ASN A 31 18.87 8.88 -3.87
N GLY A 32 18.01 7.88 -3.76
CA GLY A 32 17.13 7.69 -2.60
C GLY A 32 17.92 7.43 -1.31
N ARG A 33 18.96 8.23 -1.04
CA ARG A 33 19.75 8.15 0.17
C ARG A 33 18.81 8.29 1.35
N ALA A 34 19.10 7.49 2.35
CA ALA A 34 18.50 7.54 3.66
C ALA A 34 18.20 8.99 4.09
N SER A 35 16.96 9.26 4.50
CA SER A 35 16.64 10.53 5.17
C SER A 35 17.58 10.66 6.37
N VAL A 36 18.25 11.81 6.49
CA VAL A 36 19.22 12.08 7.56
C VAL A 36 18.56 12.69 8.81
N THR A 37 17.24 12.87 8.77
CA THR A 37 16.42 13.38 9.86
C THR A 37 15.13 12.58 9.95
N ALA A 38 14.71 12.25 11.18
CA ALA A 38 13.42 11.65 11.45
C ALA A 38 12.27 12.50 10.86
N SER A 39 11.30 11.83 10.26
CA SER A 39 10.11 12.46 9.68
C SER A 39 8.88 11.58 9.88
N ASP A 40 7.74 12.20 10.22
CA ASP A 40 6.45 11.52 10.35
C ASP A 40 5.50 12.07 9.28
N ASN A 41 5.79 11.80 8.01
CA ASN A 41 5.01 12.37 6.92
C ASN A 41 3.67 11.65 6.78
N GLN A 42 2.64 12.43 6.47
CA GLN A 42 1.36 11.92 5.99
C GLN A 42 1.31 12.16 4.48
N ILE A 43 1.37 11.08 3.72
CA ILE A 43 1.45 11.09 2.26
C ILE A 43 0.14 10.57 1.71
N THR A 44 -0.46 11.29 0.79
CA THR A 44 -1.64 10.84 0.05
C THR A 44 -1.25 10.78 -1.42
N PRO A 45 -1.07 9.57 -2.00
CA PRO A 45 -0.84 9.44 -3.43
C PRO A 45 -2.00 10.03 -4.22
N GLY A 46 -1.69 10.47 -5.43
CA GLY A 46 -2.66 11.01 -6.35
C GLY A 46 -3.44 9.89 -7.05
N ALA A 47 -4.02 10.24 -8.19
CA ALA A 47 -4.46 9.25 -9.14
C ALA A 47 -3.35 9.04 -10.17
N GLY A 48 -3.18 7.81 -10.65
CA GLY A 48 -2.14 7.47 -11.61
C GLY A 48 -1.20 6.44 -11.03
N ASN A 49 0.03 6.38 -11.53
CA ASN A 49 1.05 5.49 -11.00
C ASN A 49 2.11 6.35 -10.33
N ASP A 50 2.19 6.28 -9.01
CA ASP A 50 3.05 7.11 -8.19
C ASP A 50 4.26 6.33 -7.66
N VAL A 51 5.37 7.06 -7.43
CA VAL A 51 6.53 6.54 -6.70
C VAL A 51 6.68 7.34 -5.42
N ILE A 52 6.58 6.64 -4.29
CA ILE A 52 6.61 7.22 -2.95
C ILE A 52 7.90 6.77 -2.29
N VAL A 53 8.69 7.71 -1.78
CA VAL A 53 9.96 7.42 -1.11
C VAL A 53 9.85 7.84 0.34
N LEU A 54 9.94 6.87 1.25
CA LEU A 54 9.80 7.10 2.69
C LEU A 54 11.16 7.41 3.33
N GLY A 55 11.08 8.05 4.50
CA GLY A 55 12.19 8.30 5.38
C GLY A 55 12.77 6.99 5.93
N THR A 56 14.04 7.02 6.32
CA THR A 56 14.77 5.81 6.75
C THR A 56 15.46 5.99 8.09
N THR A 57 15.29 7.15 8.75
CA THR A 57 15.96 7.37 10.03
C THR A 57 15.33 6.42 11.05
N VAL A 58 16.11 5.55 11.65
CA VAL A 58 15.66 4.64 12.71
C VAL A 58 16.35 5.04 14.01
N GLY A 59 15.56 5.48 14.97
CA GLY A 59 15.99 5.86 16.31
C GLY A 59 15.65 4.80 17.35
N SER A 60 15.77 5.17 18.63
CA SER A 60 15.37 4.29 19.75
C SER A 60 13.90 4.46 20.15
N ASP A 61 13.24 5.50 19.63
CA ASP A 61 11.85 5.83 19.89
C ASP A 61 11.19 6.47 18.65
N ALA A 62 9.88 6.71 18.73
CA ALA A 62 9.12 7.33 17.66
C ALA A 62 9.65 8.74 17.28
N LEU A 63 10.05 9.55 18.27
CA LEU A 63 10.51 10.93 18.04
C LEU A 63 11.84 11.01 17.27
N THR A 64 12.63 9.95 17.34
CA THR A 64 13.94 9.83 16.70
C THR A 64 13.93 8.90 15.50
N SER A 65 12.77 8.35 15.13
CA SER A 65 12.57 7.48 13.97
C SER A 65 11.66 8.15 12.95
N SER A 66 11.76 7.74 11.69
CA SER A 66 10.79 8.11 10.65
C SER A 66 9.63 7.13 10.74
N ASN A 67 8.41 7.64 10.91
CA ASN A 67 7.19 6.83 10.96
C ASN A 67 6.21 7.41 9.94
N ASP A 68 6.44 7.12 8.67
CA ASP A 68 5.65 7.70 7.60
C ASP A 68 4.33 6.92 7.43
N THR A 69 3.29 7.63 7.03
CA THR A 69 1.99 7.04 6.69
C THR A 69 1.64 7.35 5.25
N VAL A 70 1.30 6.32 4.49
CA VAL A 70 0.76 6.42 3.14
C VAL A 70 -0.74 6.14 3.17
N ALA A 71 -1.54 7.18 2.97
CA ALA A 71 -3.00 7.13 3.05
C ALA A 71 -3.63 7.05 1.65
N TYR A 72 -4.17 5.88 1.32
CA TYR A 72 -4.70 5.60 -0.01
C TYR A 72 -6.16 6.04 -0.18
N GLY A 73 -6.41 6.86 -1.20
CA GLY A 73 -7.74 7.19 -1.69
C GLY A 73 -8.27 6.14 -2.67
N ALA A 74 -9.47 6.36 -3.23
CA ALA A 74 -10.00 5.50 -4.29
C ALA A 74 -9.22 5.71 -5.61
N ALA A 75 -9.06 4.63 -6.38
CA ALA A 75 -8.48 4.65 -7.73
C ALA A 75 -7.07 5.23 -7.83
N PHE A 76 -6.18 4.77 -6.96
CA PHE A 76 -4.78 5.24 -6.86
C PHE A 76 -3.83 4.54 -7.87
N GLY A 77 -4.34 3.74 -8.81
CA GLY A 77 -3.53 3.12 -9.88
C GLY A 77 -2.46 2.13 -9.39
N ASP A 78 -1.27 2.11 -10.01
CA ASP A 78 -0.17 1.20 -9.67
C ASP A 78 0.97 2.00 -9.02
N ASP A 79 1.06 1.92 -7.69
CA ASP A 79 2.01 2.71 -6.90
C ASP A 79 3.17 1.87 -6.40
N THR A 80 4.36 2.47 -6.35
CA THR A 80 5.57 1.86 -5.77
C THR A 80 6.01 2.65 -4.54
N ILE A 81 6.18 1.97 -3.42
CA ILE A 81 6.71 2.54 -2.17
C ILE A 81 8.12 2.02 -1.95
N VAL A 82 9.07 2.94 -1.81
CA VAL A 82 10.47 2.68 -1.53
C VAL A 82 10.75 2.98 -0.06
N ASN A 83 11.62 2.18 0.57
CA ASN A 83 12.03 2.29 1.97
C ASN A 83 10.94 2.00 3.03
N PHE A 84 9.88 1.26 2.68
CA PHE A 84 8.85 0.90 3.66
C PHE A 84 9.41 0.05 4.79
N THR A 85 9.27 0.50 6.03
CA THR A 85 9.79 -0.17 7.23
C THR A 85 8.69 -0.94 7.95
N VAL A 86 8.91 -2.23 8.15
CA VAL A 86 7.98 -3.13 8.86
C VAL A 86 8.12 -2.99 10.36
N GLY A 87 7.01 -3.12 11.09
CA GLY A 87 6.99 -3.15 12.55
C GLY A 87 6.19 -1.99 13.14
N SER A 88 6.45 -1.70 14.41
CA SER A 88 5.72 -0.68 15.16
C SER A 88 6.24 0.72 14.89
N GLN A 89 5.33 1.69 14.78
CA GLN A 89 5.65 3.14 14.73
C GLN A 89 6.44 3.61 15.97
N ALA A 90 6.47 2.83 17.07
CA ALA A 90 7.30 3.19 18.21
C ALA A 90 8.82 3.11 17.90
N VAL A 91 9.22 2.45 16.82
CA VAL A 91 10.61 2.17 16.45
C VAL A 91 10.88 2.37 14.95
N GLY A 92 10.11 3.20 14.25
CA GLY A 92 10.33 3.49 12.82
C GLY A 92 9.48 2.70 11.84
N GLY A 93 8.41 2.04 12.28
CA GLY A 93 7.51 1.31 11.38
C GLY A 93 6.60 2.26 10.58
N ASP A 94 6.54 2.04 9.27
CA ASP A 94 5.66 2.78 8.37
C ASP A 94 4.25 2.18 8.32
N VAL A 95 3.28 3.00 7.93
CA VAL A 95 1.85 2.64 7.93
C VAL A 95 1.24 2.80 6.54
N LEU A 96 0.50 1.77 6.11
CA LEU A 96 -0.46 1.86 5.02
C LEU A 96 -1.83 2.16 5.63
N SER A 97 -2.38 3.34 5.31
CA SER A 97 -3.73 3.71 5.74
C SER A 97 -4.73 3.54 4.60
N PHE A 98 -5.75 2.72 4.86
CA PHE A 98 -6.89 2.51 3.97
C PHE A 98 -8.19 3.10 4.51
N SER A 99 -8.12 3.89 5.58
CA SER A 99 -9.28 4.47 6.24
C SER A 99 -10.16 5.29 5.27
N THR A 100 -9.54 6.02 4.35
CA THR A 100 -10.21 6.78 3.28
C THR A 100 -10.95 5.90 2.27
N LEU A 101 -10.40 4.73 1.90
CA LEU A 101 -11.12 3.74 1.08
C LEU A 101 -12.36 3.19 1.80
N LEU A 102 -12.31 3.12 3.13
CA LEU A 102 -13.38 2.61 3.99
C LEU A 102 -14.34 3.71 4.47
N GLY A 103 -14.37 4.87 3.80
CA GLY A 103 -15.34 5.93 4.08
C GLY A 103 -14.96 6.91 5.19
N GLY A 104 -13.68 6.96 5.61
CA GLY A 104 -13.15 8.01 6.48
C GLY A 104 -12.49 7.49 7.76
N PRO A 105 -12.22 8.39 8.73
CA PRO A 105 -11.46 8.06 9.93
C PRO A 105 -12.26 7.08 10.81
N GLY A 106 -11.64 5.96 11.14
CA GLY A 106 -12.23 4.95 12.03
C GLY A 106 -11.28 3.79 12.17
N ALA A 107 -11.26 3.16 13.36
CA ALA A 107 -10.34 2.09 13.68
C ALA A 107 -10.39 0.99 12.62
N LEU A 108 -9.21 0.64 12.09
CA LEU A 108 -9.05 -0.53 11.23
C LEU A 108 -8.94 -1.77 12.09
N SER A 109 -9.35 -2.91 11.52
CA SER A 109 -9.18 -4.22 12.11
C SER A 109 -8.37 -5.10 11.19
N THR A 110 -7.60 -6.04 11.70
CA THR A 110 -7.03 -7.13 10.89
C THR A 110 -7.85 -8.42 11.02
N ALA A 111 -8.91 -8.41 11.82
CA ALA A 111 -9.80 -9.55 11.98
C ALA A 111 -10.67 -9.72 10.72
N PHE A 112 -10.64 -10.92 10.15
CA PHE A 112 -11.40 -11.24 8.94
C PHE A 112 -12.92 -11.14 9.16
N ASN A 113 -13.67 -10.64 8.16
CA ASN A 113 -15.13 -10.42 8.23
C ASN A 113 -15.60 -9.53 9.39
N VAL A 114 -14.73 -8.66 9.92
CA VAL A 114 -15.13 -7.58 10.82
C VAL A 114 -15.22 -6.30 10.02
N ASN A 115 -16.24 -5.49 10.26
CA ASN A 115 -16.37 -4.20 9.57
C ASN A 115 -15.08 -3.39 9.70
N ARG A 116 -14.65 -2.79 8.60
CA ARG A 116 -13.37 -2.07 8.45
C ARG A 116 -12.13 -2.96 8.58
N SER A 117 -12.24 -4.22 8.19
CA SER A 117 -11.07 -5.11 8.18
C SER A 117 -10.12 -4.81 7.02
N VAL A 118 -8.83 -4.94 7.28
CA VAL A 118 -7.75 -5.01 6.29
C VAL A 118 -7.16 -6.42 6.37
N ASN A 119 -7.31 -7.19 5.31
CA ASN A 119 -6.85 -8.56 5.25
C ASN A 119 -5.84 -8.71 4.12
N VAL A 120 -4.69 -9.30 4.43
CA VAL A 120 -3.60 -9.50 3.46
C VAL A 120 -3.34 -10.98 3.33
N ALA A 121 -3.25 -11.49 2.10
CA ALA A 121 -2.86 -12.87 1.85
C ALA A 121 -2.17 -13.03 0.49
N VAL A 122 -1.45 -14.15 0.36
CA VAL A 122 -0.88 -14.56 -0.93
C VAL A 122 -2.00 -14.74 -1.95
N GLU A 123 -1.76 -14.27 -3.16
CA GLU A 123 -2.63 -14.48 -4.30
C GLU A 123 -2.61 -15.95 -4.73
N ALA A 124 -3.78 -16.56 -4.77
CA ALA A 124 -4.07 -17.85 -5.37
C ALA A 124 -5.18 -17.66 -6.41
N ALA A 125 -4.88 -18.01 -7.66
CA ALA A 125 -5.75 -17.73 -8.81
C ALA A 125 -7.20 -18.21 -8.64
N ALA A 126 -7.40 -19.34 -7.96
CA ALA A 126 -8.72 -19.93 -7.72
C ALA A 126 -9.44 -19.45 -6.44
N THR A 127 -8.79 -18.63 -5.61
CA THR A 127 -9.32 -18.22 -4.29
C THR A 127 -9.51 -16.72 -4.16
N ASN A 128 -8.55 -15.91 -4.64
CA ASN A 128 -8.56 -14.45 -4.50
C ASN A 128 -7.91 -13.73 -5.70
N GLY A 129 -7.73 -14.43 -6.83
CA GLY A 129 -7.10 -13.86 -8.03
C GLY A 129 -7.97 -12.88 -8.83
N THR A 130 -9.26 -12.75 -8.49
CA THR A 130 -10.18 -11.82 -9.14
C THR A 130 -11.10 -11.16 -8.11
N ALA A 131 -11.68 -10.01 -8.46
CA ALA A 131 -12.63 -9.32 -7.60
C ALA A 131 -13.84 -10.20 -7.21
N ALA A 132 -14.37 -11.00 -8.14
CA ALA A 132 -15.49 -11.90 -7.84
C ALA A 132 -15.11 -12.99 -6.82
N LEU A 133 -13.89 -13.54 -6.93
CA LEU A 133 -13.39 -14.52 -5.97
C LEU A 133 -13.16 -13.88 -4.60
N VAL A 134 -12.58 -12.68 -4.54
CA VAL A 134 -12.40 -11.92 -3.30
C VAL A 134 -13.74 -11.64 -2.63
N ALA A 135 -14.74 -11.14 -3.37
CA ALA A 135 -16.09 -10.91 -2.84
C ALA A 135 -16.68 -12.21 -2.24
N GLY A 136 -16.47 -13.35 -2.90
CA GLY A 136 -16.92 -14.65 -2.42
C GLY A 136 -16.26 -15.15 -1.13
N LEU A 137 -15.21 -14.49 -0.62
CA LEU A 137 -14.61 -14.82 0.67
C LEU A 137 -15.38 -14.22 1.86
N PHE A 138 -16.14 -13.15 1.62
CA PHE A 138 -16.84 -12.42 2.67
C PHE A 138 -18.27 -12.91 2.83
N THR A 139 -18.78 -12.83 4.06
CA THR A 139 -20.15 -13.24 4.38
C THR A 139 -21.04 -12.01 4.45
N ASP A 140 -22.19 -12.08 3.78
CA ASP A 140 -23.22 -11.03 3.79
C ASP A 140 -23.67 -10.69 5.22
N SER A 141 -23.86 -9.40 5.47
CA SER A 141 -24.21 -8.84 6.77
C SER A 141 -25.47 -7.98 6.71
N ALA A 142 -26.35 -8.17 7.71
CA ALA A 142 -27.54 -7.35 7.89
C ALA A 142 -27.26 -5.85 8.07
N THR A 143 -25.99 -5.48 8.28
CA THR A 143 -25.50 -4.10 8.41
C THR A 143 -24.51 -3.81 7.31
N VAL A 144 -24.44 -2.56 6.84
CA VAL A 144 -23.42 -2.13 5.87
C VAL A 144 -22.04 -2.38 6.44
N GLN A 145 -21.19 -3.07 5.68
CA GLN A 145 -19.78 -3.26 6.00
C GLN A 145 -18.89 -2.87 4.83
N SER A 146 -17.65 -2.53 5.15
CA SER A 146 -16.61 -2.31 4.14
C SER A 146 -15.30 -2.89 4.62
N HIS A 147 -14.55 -3.48 3.69
CA HIS A 147 -13.28 -4.14 3.98
C HIS A 147 -12.27 -3.80 2.90
N VAL A 148 -10.99 -3.89 3.24
CA VAL A 148 -9.90 -3.94 2.28
C VAL A 148 -9.32 -5.35 2.29
N TYR A 149 -9.15 -5.89 1.09
CA TYR A 149 -8.46 -7.15 0.89
C TYR A 149 -7.25 -6.93 -0.02
N VAL A 150 -6.07 -7.29 0.43
CA VAL A 150 -4.84 -7.25 -0.37
C VAL A 150 -4.45 -8.67 -0.76
N ALA A 151 -4.49 -8.95 -2.07
CA ALA A 151 -3.96 -10.19 -2.63
C ALA A 151 -2.58 -9.91 -3.22
N TYR A 152 -1.50 -10.42 -2.62
CA TYR A 152 -0.15 -10.17 -3.12
C TYR A 152 0.45 -11.37 -3.84
N SER A 153 1.13 -11.10 -4.95
CA SER A 153 1.87 -12.12 -5.70
C SER A 153 3.14 -12.52 -4.95
N SER A 154 3.31 -13.80 -4.64
CA SER A 154 4.56 -14.30 -4.03
C SER A 154 5.77 -14.29 -4.98
N THR A 155 5.53 -14.09 -6.29
CA THR A 155 6.58 -14.05 -7.32
C THR A 155 7.06 -12.64 -7.59
N THR A 156 6.13 -11.68 -7.66
CA THR A 156 6.45 -10.28 -8.01
C THR A 156 6.42 -9.36 -6.79
N ASN A 157 5.87 -9.80 -5.65
CA ASN A 157 5.67 -8.99 -4.45
C ASN A 157 4.78 -7.75 -4.67
N ILE A 158 3.91 -7.78 -5.67
CA ILE A 158 2.92 -6.71 -5.92
C ILE A 158 1.60 -7.10 -5.25
N GLY A 159 1.06 -6.19 -4.45
CA GLY A 159 -0.22 -6.32 -3.75
C GLY A 159 -1.36 -5.69 -4.53
N LYS A 160 -2.37 -6.48 -4.94
CA LYS A 160 -3.63 -5.97 -5.49
C LYS A 160 -4.57 -5.59 -4.36
N VAL A 161 -4.95 -4.34 -4.28
CA VAL A 161 -5.83 -3.81 -3.22
C VAL A 161 -7.27 -3.80 -3.72
N TYR A 162 -8.13 -4.56 -3.06
CA TYR A 162 -9.56 -4.62 -3.35
C TYR A 162 -10.34 -3.91 -2.24
N LEU A 163 -11.23 -3.01 -2.64
CA LEU A 163 -12.28 -2.50 -1.78
C LEU A 163 -13.47 -3.45 -1.86
N VAL A 164 -13.85 -4.04 -0.73
CA VAL A 164 -15.00 -4.92 -0.59
C VAL A 164 -16.11 -4.15 0.09
N SER A 165 -17.25 -4.03 -0.57
CA SER A 165 -18.45 -3.36 -0.07
C SER A 165 -19.55 -4.38 0.15
N ASP A 166 -20.11 -4.39 1.34
CA ASP A 166 -21.28 -5.17 1.69
C ASP A 166 -22.43 -4.23 2.03
N THR A 167 -23.44 -4.19 1.17
CA THR A 167 -24.66 -3.43 1.43
C THR A 167 -25.54 -4.21 2.40
N ALA A 168 -26.17 -3.53 3.36
CA ALA A 168 -27.05 -4.18 4.34
C ALA A 168 -28.04 -5.18 3.69
N GLY A 169 -27.91 -6.45 4.04
CA GLY A 169 -28.68 -7.55 3.48
C GLY A 169 -28.39 -8.86 4.21
N VAL A 170 -29.25 -9.87 4.09
CA VAL A 170 -28.90 -11.24 4.53
C VAL A 170 -29.10 -12.24 3.38
N ALA A 171 -29.30 -11.70 2.17
CA ALA A 171 -29.48 -12.46 0.96
C ALA A 171 -28.16 -12.42 0.17
N ALA A 172 -27.64 -13.60 -0.15
CA ALA A 172 -26.42 -13.75 -0.92
C ALA A 172 -26.40 -12.85 -2.17
N GLY A 173 -25.30 -12.11 -2.35
CA GLY A 173 -25.04 -11.28 -3.54
C GLY A 173 -24.96 -9.77 -3.29
N SER A 174 -25.09 -9.31 -2.06
CA SER A 174 -24.85 -7.92 -1.61
C SER A 174 -23.36 -7.54 -1.53
N VAL A 175 -22.50 -8.53 -1.31
CA VAL A 175 -21.05 -8.34 -1.24
C VAL A 175 -20.48 -8.18 -2.64
N THR A 176 -19.78 -7.07 -2.85
CA THR A 176 -19.06 -6.78 -4.08
C THR A 176 -17.63 -6.40 -3.76
N ALA A 177 -16.70 -6.69 -4.67
CA ALA A 177 -15.33 -6.21 -4.57
C ALA A 177 -14.95 -5.47 -5.85
N VAL A 178 -14.13 -4.43 -5.69
CA VAL A 178 -13.60 -3.63 -6.79
C VAL A 178 -12.11 -3.46 -6.57
N LEU A 179 -11.30 -3.64 -7.62
CA LEU A 179 -9.87 -3.35 -7.56
C LEU A 179 -9.67 -1.84 -7.44
N ALA A 180 -9.06 -1.40 -6.33
CA ALA A 180 -8.75 0.01 -6.06
C ALA A 180 -7.42 0.45 -6.68
N GLY A 181 -6.45 -0.46 -6.76
CA GLY A 181 -5.11 -0.21 -7.28
C GLY A 181 -4.16 -1.36 -6.95
N THR A 182 -2.89 -1.19 -7.31
CA THR A 182 -1.80 -2.09 -6.92
C THR A 182 -0.70 -1.33 -6.18
N ILE A 183 -0.03 -2.02 -5.27
CA ILE A 183 1.07 -1.46 -4.48
C ILE A 183 2.26 -2.43 -4.55
N ASP A 184 3.38 -1.93 -5.06
CA ASP A 184 4.69 -2.55 -4.88
C ASP A 184 5.39 -1.92 -3.68
N LEU A 185 5.92 -2.74 -2.76
CA LEU A 185 6.69 -2.26 -1.61
C LEU A 185 8.20 -2.27 -1.87
N ALA A 186 8.60 -2.44 -3.14
CA ALA A 186 9.94 -2.42 -3.71
C ALA A 186 10.95 -3.31 -2.97
N ASP A 187 11.41 -2.84 -1.81
CA ASP A 187 12.43 -3.45 -0.97
C ASP A 187 11.84 -4.30 0.17
N THR A 188 10.54 -4.20 0.43
CA THR A 188 9.86 -4.85 1.55
C THR A 188 8.87 -5.91 1.10
N LEU A 189 8.92 -7.09 1.70
CA LEU A 189 8.03 -8.19 1.36
C LEU A 189 6.64 -8.01 1.99
N TRP A 190 5.57 -8.14 1.19
CA TRP A 190 4.20 -8.13 1.71
C TRP A 190 3.99 -9.16 2.82
N GLY A 191 4.62 -10.33 2.69
CA GLY A 191 4.51 -11.43 3.65
C GLY A 191 5.14 -11.14 5.03
N THR A 192 5.88 -10.05 5.19
CA THR A 192 6.45 -9.65 6.49
C THR A 192 5.65 -8.59 7.22
N LEU A 193 4.68 -7.94 6.57
CA LEU A 193 3.85 -6.92 7.21
C LEU A 193 3.05 -7.50 8.37
N THR A 194 2.86 -6.68 9.39
CA THR A 194 2.10 -7.03 10.59
C THR A 194 0.90 -6.10 10.76
N ALA A 195 0.05 -6.36 11.76
CA ALA A 195 -1.08 -5.49 12.07
C ALA A 195 -0.65 -4.04 12.39
N GLU A 196 0.57 -3.83 12.88
CA GLU A 196 1.12 -2.50 13.18
C GLU A 196 1.30 -1.63 11.92
N ASN A 197 1.40 -2.25 10.73
CA ASN A 197 1.60 -1.56 9.47
C ASN A 197 0.30 -1.08 8.82
N PHE A 198 -0.86 -1.24 9.48
CA PHE A 198 -2.18 -0.84 8.97
C PHE A 198 -2.90 0.08 9.97
N GLY A 199 -3.19 1.32 9.56
CA GLY A 199 -3.72 2.39 10.44
C GLY A 199 -4.91 3.17 9.89
#